data_AF-A0A1P8RFZ5-F1
#
_entry.id   AF-A0A1P8RFZ5-F1
#
_cell.length_a   1.000
_cell.length_b   1.000
_cell.length_c   1.000
_cell.angle_alpha   90.00
_cell.angle_beta   90.00
_cell.angle_gamma   90.00
#
_symmetry.space_group_name_H-M   'P 1'
#
loop_
_entity.id
_entity.type
_entity.pdbx_description
1 polymer ?
#
loop_
_entity_poly.entity_id
_entity_poly.type
_entity_poly.pdbx_seq_one_letter_code
_entity_poly.pdbx_strand_id
1 'polypeptide(L)' 'MTEGRGLLTESEREAIAGERSDSYRYKTRSYFLNRVDEVEKDIEVLEEHAPDLLEELQEIVCEDGDDE' A
#
# COMPACT_ATOMS: atom_id res chain seq x y z
N MET A 1 11.39 4.05 18.95
CA MET A 1 10.27 3.39 18.24
C MET A 1 10.46 3.77 16.79
N THR A 2 10.69 2.81 15.91
CA THR A 2 10.74 3.10 14.47
C THR A 2 9.30 3.22 14.03
N GLU A 3 8.87 4.39 13.56
CA GLU A 3 7.57 4.49 12.90
C GLU A 3 7.54 3.51 11.74
N GLY A 4 6.56 2.61 11.74
CA GLY A 4 6.35 1.69 10.64
C GLY A 4 6.05 2.46 9.35
N ARG A 5 6.50 1.93 8.21
CA ARG A 5 6.23 2.53 6.90
C ARG A 5 5.29 1.61 6.11
N GLY A 6 4.19 2.16 5.61
CA GLY A 6 3.30 1.46 4.66
C GLY A 6 3.85 1.46 3.22
N LEU A 7 2.98 1.25 2.23
CA LEU A 7 3.39 1.20 0.82
C LEU A 7 3.95 2.53 0.31
N LEU A 8 3.44 3.65 0.82
CA LEU A 8 3.85 5.00 0.43
C LEU A 8 4.66 5.66 1.55
N THR A 9 5.71 6.39 1.16
CA THR A 9 6.36 7.39 2.02
C THR A 9 5.45 8.62 2.17
N GLU A 10 5.78 9.48 3.13
CA GLU A 10 5.13 10.78 3.31
C GLU A 10 5.15 11.63 2.03
N SER A 11 6.32 11.83 1.43
CA SER A 11 6.45 12.61 0.19
C SER A 11 5.66 12.02 -0.99
N GLU A 12 5.50 10.69 -1.02
CA GLU A 12 4.70 10.02 -2.05
C GLU A 12 3.20 10.22 -1.82
N ARG A 13 2.75 10.28 -0.56
CA ARG A 13 1.36 10.65 -0.23
C ARG A 13 1.06 12.08 -0.67
N GLU A 14 1.93 13.03 -0.34
CA GLU A 14 1.84 14.43 -0.79
C GLU A 14 1.83 14.53 -2.33
N ALA A 15 2.64 13.71 -3.01
CA ALA A 15 2.67 13.67 -4.46
C ALA A 15 1.34 13.20 -5.06
N ILE A 16 0.71 12.18 -4.48
CA ILE A 16 -0.61 11.71 -4.94
C ILE A 16 -1.69 12.76 -4.66
N ALA A 17 -1.60 13.45 -3.52
CA ALA A 17 -2.48 14.57 -3.14
C ALA A 17 -2.33 15.82 -4.02
N GLY A 18 -1.32 15.87 -4.90
CA GLY A 18 -1.10 16.99 -5.82
C GLY A 18 -0.30 18.14 -5.22
N GLU A 19 0.33 17.92 -4.06
CA GLU A 19 1.16 18.91 -3.37
C GLU A 19 2.60 18.97 -3.95
N ARG A 20 2.90 18.10 -4.92
CA ARG A 20 4.17 18.03 -5.64
C ARG A 20 3.94 18.09 -7.15
N SER A 21 5.02 18.23 -7.91
CA SER A 21 4.99 18.29 -9.39
C SER A 21 4.25 17.12 -10.04
N ASP A 22 3.51 17.37 -11.13
CA ASP A 22 2.87 16.35 -11.96
C ASP A 22 3.82 15.24 -12.43
N SER A 23 5.06 15.58 -12.77
CA SER A 23 6.07 14.59 -13.17
C SER A 23 6.41 13.64 -12.02
N TYR A 24 6.54 14.20 -10.81
CA TYR A 24 6.77 13.40 -9.61
C TYR A 24 5.54 12.55 -9.26
N ARG A 25 4.34 13.11 -9.33
CA ARG A 25 3.07 12.39 -9.12
C ARG A 25 2.90 11.22 -10.10
N TYR A 26 3.18 11.43 -11.38
CA TYR A 26 3.14 10.37 -12.39
C TYR A 26 4.12 9.24 -12.05
N LYS A 27 5.34 9.59 -11.68
CA LYS A 27 6.37 8.62 -11.28
C LYS A 27 5.96 7.84 -10.03
N THR A 28 5.42 8.53 -9.03
CA THR A 28 4.92 7.91 -7.79
C THR A 28 3.81 6.90 -8.07
N ARG A 29 2.90 7.18 -9.00
CA ARG A 29 1.89 6.19 -9.42
C ARG A 29 2.50 4.94 -10.01
N SER A 30 3.50 5.09 -10.88
CA SER A 30 4.22 3.95 -11.45
C SER A 30 4.94 3.12 -10.38
N TYR A 31 5.57 3.78 -9.41
CA TYR A 31 6.20 3.10 -8.28
C TYR A 31 5.21 2.39 -7.37
N PHE A 32 4.03 2.99 -7.15
CA PHE A 32 2.99 2.37 -6.36
C PHE A 32 2.51 1.06 -7.00
N LEU A 33 2.26 1.05 -8.32
CA LEU A 33 1.85 -0.17 -9.03
C LEU A 33 2.87 -1.30 -8.87
N ASN A 34 4.16 -1.01 -9.07
CA ASN A 34 5.21 -2.02 -8.86
C ASN A 34 5.27 -2.54 -7.41
N ARG A 35 4.85 -1.75 -6.41
CA ARG A 35 4.78 -2.23 -5.03
C ARG A 35 3.56 -3.12 -4.81
N VAL A 36 2.45 -2.85 -5.48
CA VAL A 36 1.26 -3.73 -5.44
C VAL A 36 1.61 -5.10 -6.00
N ASP A 37 2.38 -5.19 -7.09
CA ASP A 37 2.86 -6.47 -7.64
C ASP A 37 3.72 -7.26 -6.62
N GLU A 38 4.49 -6.57 -5.77
CA GLU A 38 5.28 -7.24 -4.72
C GLU A 38 4.39 -7.67 -3.55
N VAL A 39 3.38 -6.87 -3.18
CA VAL A 39 2.40 -7.23 -2.15
C VAL A 39 1.64 -8.49 -2.53
N GLU A 40 1.34 -8.71 -3.82
CA GLU A 40 0.72 -9.95 -4.29
C GLU A 40 1.55 -11.18 -3.90
N LYS A 41 2.87 -11.10 -4.03
CA LYS A 41 3.79 -12.17 -3.60
C LYS A 41 3.85 -12.30 -2.08
N ASP A 42 3.83 -11.17 -1.38
CA ASP A 42 3.78 -11.18 0.09
C ASP A 42 2.50 -11.87 0.59
N ILE A 43 1.36 -11.64 -0.08
CA ILE A 43 0.09 -12.31 0.22
C ILE A 43 0.21 -13.83 0.07
N GLU A 44 0.85 -14.33 -1.00
CA GLU A 44 1.06 -15.79 -1.17
C GLU A 44 1.82 -16.39 0.03
N VAL A 45 2.85 -15.69 0.51
CA VAL A 45 3.64 -16.12 1.68
C VAL A 45 2.82 -16.06 2.97
N LEU A 46 2.05 -15.00 3.16
CA LEU A 46 1.19 -14.83 4.35
C LEU A 46 0.08 -15.88 4.37
N GLU A 47 -0.54 -16.20 3.23
CA GLU A 47 -1.56 -17.24 3.13
C GLU A 47 -1.00 -18.62 3.56
N GLU A 48 0.23 -18.95 3.17
CA GLU A 48 0.85 -20.23 3.50
C GLU A 48 1.34 -20.30 4.96
N HIS A 49 1.86 -19.20 5.51
CA HIS A 49 2.65 -19.25 6.75
C HIS A 49 2.08 -18.44 7.92
N ALA A 50 1.28 -17.41 7.65
CA ALA A 50 0.77 -16.48 8.67
C ALA A 50 -0.61 -15.94 8.27
N PRO A 51 -1.63 -16.81 8.17
CA PRO A 51 -2.96 -16.41 7.70
C PRO A 51 -3.65 -15.40 8.64
N ASP A 52 -3.28 -15.37 9.92
CA ASP A 52 -3.74 -14.36 10.88
C ASP A 52 -3.28 -12.95 10.53
N LEU A 53 -2.05 -12.79 10.02
CA LEU A 53 -1.55 -11.49 9.57
C LEU A 53 -2.18 -11.08 8.24
N LEU A 54 -2.51 -12.04 7.37
CA LEU A 54 -3.25 -11.76 6.14
C LEU A 54 -4.67 -11.28 6.45
N GLU A 55 -5.34 -11.89 7.43
CA GLU A 55 -6.67 -11.46 7.89
C GLU A 55 -6.64 -10.01 8.42
N GLU A 56 -5.66 -9.67 9.26
CA GLU A 56 -5.50 -8.29 9.78
C GLU A 56 -5.24 -7.28 8.63
N LEU A 57 -4.44 -7.65 7.63
CA LEU A 57 -4.21 -6.82 6.46
C LEU A 57 -5.49 -6.64 5.62
N GLN A 58 -6.25 -7.72 5.41
CA GLN A 58 -7.49 -7.70 4.64
C GLN A 58 -8.57 -6.89 5.34
N GLU A 59 -8.68 -6.98 6.66
CA GLU A 59 -9.58 -6.15 7.47
C GLU A 59 -9.32 -4.66 7.16
N ILE A 60 -8.08 -4.21 7.31
CA ILE A 60 -7.70 -2.80 7.06
C ILE A 60 -7.95 -2.34 5.62
N VAL A 61 -7.76 -3.22 4.62
CA VAL A 61 -7.88 -2.85 3.20
C VAL A 61 -9.30 -2.95 2.68
N CYS A 62 -10.08 -3.91 3.17
CA CYS A 62 -11.43 -4.21 2.67
C CYS A 62 -12.53 -3.52 3.49
N GLU A 63 -12.29 -3.13 4.75
CA GLU A 63 -13.29 -2.44 5.57
C GLU A 63 -13.73 -1.07 4.98
N ASP A 64 -12.95 -0.46 4.10
CA ASP A 64 -13.34 0.76 3.36
C ASP A 64 -14.31 0.51 2.19
N GLY A 65 -14.73 -0.74 1.94
CA GLY A 65 -15.56 -1.15 0.78
C GLY A 65 -17.01 -1.57 1.08
N ASP A 66 -17.41 -1.65 2.35
CA ASP A 66 -18.74 -2.12 2.78
C ASP A 66 -19.68 -0.98 3.27
N ASP A 67 -19.25 0.28 3.17
CA ASP A 67 -20.11 1.46 3.32
C ASP A 67 -20.45 2.04 1.92
N GLU A 68 -21.66 1.69 1.45
CA GLU A 68 -22.48 2.27 0.34
C GLU A 68 -22.57 1.52 -1.02
#